data_AF-A0A6P8J6W6-F1
#
_entry.id   AF-A0A6P8J6W6-F1
#
_cell.length_a   1.000
_cell.length_b   1.000
_cell.length_c   1.000
_cell.angle_alpha   90.00
_cell.angle_beta   90.00
_cell.angle_gamma   90.00
#
_symmetry.space_group_name_H-M   'P 1'
#
loop_
_entity.id
_entity.type
_entity.pdbx_description
1 polymer ?
#
loop_
_entity_poly.entity_id
_entity_poly.type
_entity_poly.pdbx_seq_one_letter_code
_entity_poly.pdbx_strand_id
1 'polypeptide(L)'
;MIKEPIPEVDMMMVAKNAEAHRRGILGFAPRIGLVNVDYDDLDRIDNFYLETQRYRDYYRDPHNILHKPSRFLQHQGKCAIKLDTSVQNLTRPIRWVKEKVPVLYPPPRDTDMMLGTPISSRILGHYNKSTCSSFLH
;
A
#
# COMPACT_ATOMS: atom_id res chain seq x y z
N MET A 1 1.63 -34.29 31.83
CA MET A 1 0.85 -33.16 31.28
C MET A 1 -0.06 -33.70 30.21
N ILE A 2 -1.36 -33.77 30.49
CA ILE A 2 -2.36 -34.08 29.47
C ILE A 2 -2.39 -32.84 28.56
N LYS A 3 -2.02 -33.00 27.29
CA LYS A 3 -2.19 -31.95 26.29
C LYS A 3 -3.66 -31.95 25.91
N GLU A 4 -4.49 -31.23 26.66
CA GLU A 4 -5.84 -30.95 26.20
C GLU A 4 -5.72 -30.03 24.97
N PRO A 5 -6.24 -30.45 23.80
CA PRO A 5 -6.23 -29.61 22.63
C PRO A 5 -7.09 -28.37 22.91
N ILE A 6 -6.55 -27.19 22.60
CA ILE A 6 -7.32 -25.95 22.68
C ILE A 6 -8.50 -26.09 21.71
N PRO A 7 -9.74 -25.87 22.16
CA PRO A 7 -10.90 -26.00 21.28
C PRO A 7 -10.79 -24.96 20.16
N GLU A 8 -10.72 -25.45 18.92
CA GLU A 8 -10.74 -24.61 17.72
C GLU A 8 -12.18 -24.25 17.36
N VAL A 9 -12.38 -22.99 16.95
CA VAL A 9 -13.68 -22.50 16.51
C VAL A 9 -13.89 -22.90 15.06
N ASP A 10 -15.01 -23.56 14.75
CA ASP A 10 -15.45 -23.79 13.38
C ASP A 10 -15.95 -22.47 12.76
N MET A 11 -15.05 -21.81 12.03
CA MET A 11 -15.32 -20.54 11.37
C MET A 11 -16.36 -20.66 10.25
N MET A 12 -16.54 -21.84 9.65
CA MET A 12 -17.58 -22.08 8.64
C MET A 12 -18.97 -22.01 9.28
N MET A 13 -19.15 -22.64 10.44
CA MET A 13 -20.40 -22.58 11.19
C MET A 13 -20.68 -21.15 11.69
N VAL A 14 -19.65 -20.45 12.20
CA VAL A 14 -19.79 -19.05 12.65
C VAL A 14 -20.26 -18.15 11.50
N ALA A 15 -19.65 -18.26 10.32
CA ALA A 15 -20.01 -17.47 9.15
C ALA A 15 -21.47 -17.73 8.71
N LYS A 16 -21.92 -19.00 8.73
CA LYS A 16 -23.32 -19.36 8.41
C LYS A 16 -24.32 -18.77 9.41
N ASN A 17 -24.03 -18.89 10.70
CA ASN A 17 -24.91 -18.37 11.76
C ASN A 17 -25.04 -16.84 11.67
N ALA A 18 -23.92 -16.17 11.44
CA ALA A 18 -23.90 -14.74 11.21
C ALA A 18 -24.78 -14.29 10.03
N GLU A 19 -24.69 -14.99 8.90
CA GLU A 19 -25.53 -14.69 7.73
C GLU A 19 -27.02 -14.89 8.04
N ALA A 20 -27.37 -15.94 8.79
CA ALA A 20 -28.75 -16.18 9.23
C ALA A 20 -29.28 -15.06 10.14
N HIS A 21 -28.48 -14.60 11.11
CA HIS A 21 -28.84 -13.47 11.97
C HIS A 21 -29.04 -12.18 11.16
N ARG A 22 -28.19 -11.92 10.17
CA ARG A 22 -28.28 -10.74 9.32
C ARG A 22 -29.56 -10.74 8.46
N ARG A 23 -29.91 -11.89 7.87
CA ARG A 23 -31.17 -12.05 7.11
C ARG A 23 -32.41 -11.76 7.96
N GLY A 24 -32.35 -12.01 9.27
CA GLY A 24 -33.42 -11.61 10.19
C GLY A 24 -33.63 -10.09 10.28
N ILE A 25 -32.55 -9.30 10.15
CA ILE A 25 -32.59 -7.83 10.19
C ILE A 25 -33.29 -7.27 8.94
N LEU A 26 -33.12 -7.90 7.76
CA LEU A 26 -33.87 -7.52 6.55
C LEU A 26 -35.39 -7.67 6.73
N GLY A 27 -35.84 -8.51 7.65
CA GLY A 27 -37.25 -8.62 8.04
C GLY A 27 -37.82 -7.38 8.73
N PHE A 28 -36.98 -6.46 9.21
CA PHE A 28 -37.41 -5.20 9.83
C PHE A 28 -38.10 -4.25 8.82
N ALA A 29 -37.64 -4.24 7.57
CA ALA A 29 -38.21 -3.46 6.49
C ALA A 29 -38.82 -4.40 5.44
N PRO A 30 -40.02 -4.96 5.68
CA PRO A 30 -40.63 -5.87 4.73
C PRO A 30 -40.87 -5.16 3.39
N ARG A 31 -40.71 -5.91 2.28
CA ARG A 31 -40.90 -5.42 0.90
C ARG A 31 -42.38 -5.26 0.55
N ILE A 32 -43.08 -4.44 1.33
CA ILE A 32 -44.50 -4.11 1.15
C ILE A 32 -44.72 -2.92 0.19
N GLY A 33 -43.64 -2.40 -0.41
CA GLY A 33 -43.73 -1.32 -1.41
C GLY A 33 -43.96 0.07 -0.79
N LEU A 34 -43.33 0.36 0.35
CA LEU A 34 -43.39 1.70 0.94
C LEU A 34 -42.72 2.72 0.02
N VAL A 35 -43.46 3.75 -0.38
CA VAL A 35 -43.00 4.81 -1.30
C VAL A 35 -41.81 5.60 -0.74
N ASN A 36 -41.66 5.62 0.59
CA ASN A 36 -40.61 6.39 1.28
C ASN A 36 -39.35 5.57 1.54
N VAL A 37 -39.31 4.29 1.13
CA VAL A 37 -38.20 3.38 1.42
C VAL A 37 -37.53 2.98 0.11
N ASP A 38 -36.25 3.27 -0.01
CA ASP A 38 -35.40 2.74 -1.08
C ASP A 38 -34.92 1.34 -0.71
N TYR A 39 -35.61 0.32 -1.23
CA TYR A 39 -35.27 -1.07 -0.98
C TYR A 39 -33.96 -1.50 -1.65
N ASP A 40 -33.58 -0.86 -2.75
CA ASP A 40 -32.33 -1.18 -3.44
C ASP A 40 -31.14 -0.67 -2.62
N ASP A 41 -31.25 0.52 -2.02
CA ASP A 41 -30.21 1.03 -1.13
C ASP A 41 -30.09 0.21 0.16
N LEU A 42 -31.22 -0.26 0.71
CA LEU A 42 -31.21 -1.20 1.85
C LEU A 42 -30.48 -2.50 1.51
N ASP A 43 -30.79 -3.12 0.37
CA ASP A 43 -30.09 -4.33 -0.09
C ASP A 43 -28.60 -4.08 -0.31
N ARG A 44 -28.25 -2.92 -0.90
CA ARG A 44 -26.85 -2.53 -1.14
C ARG A 44 -26.07 -2.41 0.18
N ILE A 45 -26.67 -1.78 1.19
CA ILE A 45 -26.08 -1.62 2.52
C ILE A 45 -25.94 -2.98 3.19
N ASP A 46 -26.97 -3.83 3.14
CA ASP A 46 -26.90 -5.12 3.83
C ASP A 46 -25.88 -6.06 3.19
N ASN A 47 -25.82 -6.09 1.85
CA ASN A 47 -24.78 -6.81 1.12
C ASN A 47 -23.37 -6.33 1.51
N PHE A 48 -23.15 -5.02 1.68
CA PHE A 48 -21.87 -4.50 2.15
C PHE A 48 -21.49 -5.03 3.54
N TYR A 49 -22.43 -5.07 4.47
CA TYR A 49 -22.19 -5.63 5.81
C TYR A 49 -21.93 -7.14 5.78
N LEU A 50 -22.61 -7.88 4.91
CA LEU A 50 -22.34 -9.31 4.72
C LEU A 50 -20.94 -9.57 4.16
N GLU A 51 -20.54 -8.80 3.15
CA GLU A 51 -19.21 -8.93 2.55
C GLU A 51 -18.10 -8.55 3.55
N THR A 52 -18.26 -7.49 4.34
CA THR A 52 -17.28 -7.12 5.37
C THR A 52 -17.16 -8.18 6.46
N GLN A 53 -18.28 -8.82 6.83
CA GLN A 53 -18.25 -9.94 7.76
C GLN A 53 -17.50 -11.14 7.21
N ARG A 54 -17.80 -11.56 5.97
CA ARG A 54 -17.08 -12.64 5.28
C ARG A 54 -15.59 -12.34 5.16
N TYR A 55 -15.22 -11.09 4.91
CA TYR A 55 -13.84 -10.65 4.85
C TYR A 55 -13.12 -10.78 6.21
N ARG A 56 -13.76 -10.41 7.31
CA ARG A 56 -13.20 -10.59 8.66
C ARG A 56 -13.04 -12.06 9.00
N ASP A 57 -14.06 -12.87 8.70
CA ASP A 57 -14.09 -14.28 9.06
C ASP A 57 -13.06 -15.08 8.22
N TYR A 58 -12.80 -14.68 6.97
CA TYR A 58 -11.69 -15.18 6.15
C TYR A 58 -10.33 -15.13 6.86
N TYR A 59 -9.97 -14.01 7.50
CA TYR A 59 -8.69 -13.88 8.24
C TYR A 59 -8.68 -14.60 9.59
N ARG A 60 -9.84 -14.97 10.10
CA ARG A 60 -9.98 -15.68 11.38
C ARG A 60 -10.00 -17.20 11.18
N ASP A 61 -10.15 -17.67 9.95
CA ASP A 61 -10.17 -19.09 9.61
C ASP A 61 -8.78 -19.70 9.71
N PRO A 62 -8.52 -20.59 10.68
CA PRO A 62 -7.22 -21.24 10.82
C PRO A 62 -6.92 -22.21 9.69
N HIS A 63 -7.95 -22.75 9.03
CA HIS A 63 -7.84 -23.80 8.01
C HIS A 63 -7.96 -23.26 6.59
N ASN A 64 -8.15 -21.95 6.42
CA ASN A 64 -8.25 -21.26 5.12
C ASN A 64 -9.28 -21.90 4.16
N ILE A 65 -10.39 -22.36 4.72
CA ILE A 65 -11.55 -22.96 4.03
C ILE A 65 -12.46 -21.86 3.48
N LEU A 66 -12.60 -20.75 4.20
CA LEU A 66 -13.38 -19.60 3.77
C LEU A 66 -12.68 -18.87 2.61
N HIS A 67 -13.47 -18.37 1.66
CA HIS A 67 -12.95 -17.59 0.54
C HIS A 67 -13.04 -16.09 0.81
N LYS A 68 -12.00 -15.37 0.34
CA LYS A 68 -11.97 -13.91 0.35
C LYS A 68 -13.10 -13.36 -0.55
N PRO A 69 -13.95 -12.44 -0.06
CA PRO A 69 -15.02 -11.87 -0.88
C PRO A 69 -14.48 -11.06 -2.05
N SER A 70 -15.18 -11.11 -3.19
CA SER A 70 -14.79 -10.47 -4.45
C SER A 70 -14.52 -8.97 -4.31
N ARG A 71 -15.37 -8.27 -3.55
CA ARG A 71 -15.26 -6.83 -3.29
C ARG A 71 -13.94 -6.41 -2.63
N PHE A 72 -13.31 -7.31 -1.89
CA PHE A 72 -12.05 -7.06 -1.19
C PHE A 72 -10.85 -7.74 -1.87
N LEU A 73 -11.01 -8.32 -3.07
CA LEU A 73 -9.88 -8.93 -3.80
C LEU A 73 -8.85 -7.88 -4.23
N GLN A 74 -9.32 -6.71 -4.69
CA GLN A 74 -8.47 -5.65 -5.24
C GLN A 74 -7.83 -4.76 -4.17
N HIS A 75 -8.45 -4.61 -3.00
CA HIS A 75 -7.89 -3.83 -1.89
C HIS A 75 -7.02 -4.74 -1.01
N GLN A 76 -5.73 -4.85 -1.35
CA GLN A 76 -4.74 -5.61 -0.56
C GLN A 76 -3.78 -4.74 0.26
N GLY A 77 -3.92 -3.41 0.22
CA GLY A 77 -3.11 -2.50 1.03
C GLY A 77 -3.71 -2.27 2.41
N LYS A 78 -2.86 -2.07 3.43
CA LYS A 78 -3.28 -1.36 4.66
C LYS A 78 -3.91 -0.05 4.22
N CYS A 79 -5.05 0.35 4.79
CA CYS A 79 -5.80 1.58 4.44
C CYS A 79 -5.03 2.92 4.57
N ALA A 80 -3.71 2.88 4.77
CA ALA A 80 -2.80 4.04 4.82
C ALA A 80 -1.55 3.89 3.93
N ILE A 81 -1.35 2.77 3.23
CA ILE A 81 -0.27 2.63 2.26
C ILE A 81 -0.79 3.19 0.95
N LYS A 82 -0.22 4.34 0.54
CA LYS A 82 -0.46 4.94 -0.77
C LYS A 82 -0.33 3.85 -1.84
N LEU A 83 -1.32 3.74 -2.72
CA LEU A 83 -1.25 2.86 -3.89
C LEU A 83 0.10 3.06 -4.55
N ASP A 84 0.86 1.97 -4.68
CA ASP A 84 2.17 2.04 -5.30
C ASP A 84 2.00 2.38 -6.78
N THR A 85 2.18 3.66 -7.09
CA THR A 85 2.10 4.17 -8.46
C THR A 85 3.30 3.74 -9.30
N SER A 86 4.30 3.06 -8.73
CA SER A 86 5.51 2.61 -9.45
C SER A 86 5.15 1.82 -10.70
N VAL A 87 4.25 0.84 -10.58
CA VAL A 87 3.81 -0.01 -11.69
C VAL A 87 3.08 0.80 -12.76
N GLN A 88 2.21 1.73 -12.36
CA GLN A 88 1.53 2.65 -13.28
C GLN A 88 2.48 3.64 -13.95
N ASN A 89 3.55 4.06 -13.29
CA ASN A 89 4.55 4.97 -13.85
C ASN A 89 5.52 4.26 -14.79
N LEU A 90 5.88 3.00 -14.50
CA LEU A 90 6.73 2.15 -15.34
C LEU A 90 6.01 1.64 -16.58
N THR A 91 4.68 1.53 -16.55
CA THR A 91 3.85 1.14 -17.70
C THR A 91 3.41 2.31 -18.56
N ARG A 92 3.64 3.56 -18.13
CA ARG A 92 3.37 4.72 -18.97
C ARG A 92 4.34 4.72 -20.16
N PRO A 93 3.87 5.05 -21.37
CA PRO A 93 4.77 5.24 -22.50
C PRO A 93 5.81 6.29 -22.13
N ILE A 94 7.06 6.07 -22.54
CA ILE A 94 8.18 6.99 -22.31
C ILE A 94 7.79 8.34 -22.89
N ARG A 95 7.25 9.23 -22.05
CA ARG A 95 7.11 10.63 -22.39
C ARG A 95 8.52 11.18 -22.28
N TRP A 96 9.11 11.48 -23.42
CA TRP A 96 10.36 12.26 -23.52
C TRP A 96 10.07 13.68 -23.01
N VAL A 97 9.88 13.80 -21.69
CA VAL A 97 9.89 15.11 -21.04
C VAL A 97 11.33 15.56 -21.17
N LYS A 98 11.56 16.63 -21.94
CA LYS A 98 12.83 17.36 -21.87
C LYS A 98 12.96 17.82 -20.43
N GLU A 99 13.76 17.12 -19.63
CA GLU A 99 14.06 17.53 -18.27
C GLU A 99 14.57 18.97 -18.35
N LYS A 100 14.07 19.82 -17.45
CA LYS A 100 14.51 21.20 -17.38
C LYS A 100 15.98 21.16 -16.97
N VAL A 101 16.87 21.43 -17.93
CA VAL A 101 18.32 21.50 -17.69
C VAL A 101 18.54 22.47 -16.52
N PRO A 102 19.25 22.05 -15.45
CA PRO A 102 19.51 22.94 -14.33
C PRO A 102 20.28 24.16 -14.82
N VAL A 103 19.94 25.34 -14.27
CA VAL A 103 20.67 26.57 -14.58
C VAL A 103 22.07 26.44 -13.98
N LEU A 104 23.06 26.19 -14.83
CA LEU A 104 24.47 26.14 -14.46
C LEU A 104 24.98 27.58 -14.38
N TYR A 105 25.26 28.06 -13.17
CA TYR A 105 26.05 29.27 -13.00
C TYR A 105 27.52 28.94 -13.24
N PRO A 106 28.26 29.77 -13.99
CA PRO A 106 29.69 29.57 -14.14
C PRO A 106 30.35 29.66 -12.76
N PRO A 107 31.36 28.82 -12.45
CA PRO A 107 32.11 28.95 -11.22
C PRO A 107 32.72 30.36 -11.17
N PRO A 108 32.82 30.98 -9.98
CA PRO A 108 33.51 32.25 -9.83
C PRO A 108 34.91 32.11 -10.41
N ARG A 109 35.23 32.98 -11.38
CA ARG A 109 36.59 33.05 -11.92
C ARG A 109 37.43 33.77 -10.88
N ASP A 110 38.18 33.01 -10.09
CA ASP A 110 39.28 33.60 -9.34
C ASP A 110 40.26 34.20 -10.35
N THR A 111 40.35 35.53 -10.36
CA THR A 111 41.26 36.31 -11.22
C THR A 111 42.69 36.33 -10.68
N ASP A 112 42.97 35.60 -9.60
CA ASP A 112 44.32 35.48 -9.08
C ASP A 112 45.18 34.60 -9.97
N MET A 113 46.02 35.24 -10.77
CA MET A 113 47.18 34.60 -11.37
C MET A 113 48.16 34.24 -10.25
N MET A 114 47.97 33.07 -9.63
CA MET A 114 48.86 32.50 -8.62
C MET A 114 50.19 32.07 -9.26
N LEU A 115 50.96 33.05 -9.72
CA LEU A 115 52.32 32.91 -10.25
C LEU A 115 53.27 32.59 -9.10
N GLY A 116 54.04 31.50 -9.22
CA GLY A 116 55.03 31.09 -8.22
C GLY A 116 54.61 29.92 -7.31
N THR A 117 53.40 29.38 -7.45
CA THR A 117 53.03 28.12 -6.76
C THR A 117 53.44 26.90 -7.60
N PRO A 118 54.12 25.90 -7.00
CA PRO A 118 54.54 24.71 -7.73
C PRO A 118 53.33 23.88 -8.19
N ILE A 119 53.33 23.46 -9.46
CA ILE A 119 52.23 22.72 -10.12
C ILE A 119 51.86 21.44 -9.35
N SER A 120 52.81 20.85 -8.62
CA SER A 120 52.62 19.63 -7.81
C SER A 120 51.60 19.79 -6.68
N SER A 121 51.35 21.00 -6.16
CA SER A 121 50.31 21.22 -5.14
C SER A 121 48.90 21.34 -5.74
N ARG A 122 48.79 21.50 -7.06
CA ARG A 122 47.52 21.65 -7.79
C ARG A 122 47.03 20.38 -8.45
N ILE A 123 47.93 19.48 -8.85
CA ILE A 123 47.57 18.16 -9.39
C ILE A 123 47.49 17.17 -8.24
N LEU A 124 46.52 17.37 -7.35
CA LEU A 124 46.12 16.35 -6.39
C LEU A 124 45.12 15.44 -7.11
N GLY A 125 45.61 14.29 -7.60
CA GLY A 125 44.76 13.31 -8.26
C GLY A 125 43.63 12.82 -7.35
N HIS A 126 42.55 12.32 -7.97
CA HIS A 126 41.35 11.77 -7.30
C HIS A 126 41.63 10.66 -6.26
N TYR A 127 42.86 10.17 -6.17
CA TYR A 127 43.30 9.09 -5.29
C TYR A 127 44.34 9.52 -4.23
N ASN A 128 44.38 10.79 -3.83
CA ASN A 128 45.21 11.17 -2.68
C ASN A 128 44.52 10.82 -1.34
N LYS A 129 45.26 10.18 -0.44
CA LYS A 129 44.81 9.78 0.90
C LYS A 129 44.37 10.94 1.78
N SER A 130 44.88 12.15 1.55
CA SER A 130 44.52 13.34 2.34
C SER A 130 43.18 13.96 1.92
N THR A 131 42.66 13.65 0.73
CA THR A 131 41.44 14.27 0.16
C THR A 131 40.32 13.29 -0.14
N CYS A 132 40.58 11.97 -0.10
CA CYS A 132 39.59 10.95 -0.40
C CYS A 132 39.09 10.27 0.89
N SER A 133 37.80 10.44 1.20
CA SER A 133 37.14 9.89 2.38
C SER A 133 36.99 8.37 2.38
N SER A 134 37.29 7.69 1.26
CA SER A 134 37.26 6.23 1.17
C SER A 134 38.42 5.53 1.89
N PHE A 135 39.42 6.28 2.36
CA PHE A 135 40.59 5.75 3.07
C PHE A 135 40.51 5.86 4.60
N LEU A 136 39.38 6.32 5.15
CA LEU A 136 39.12 6.25 6.60
C LEU A 136 38.50 4.88 6.93
N HIS A 137 39.37 3.91 7.17
CA HIS A 137 39.09 2.67 7.91
C HIS A 137 40.15 2.47 8.97
#